data_AF-A0A3D8IXB6-F1
#
_entry.id   AF-A0A3D8IXB6-F1
#
_cell.length_a   1.000
_cell.length_b   1.000
_cell.length_c   1.000
_cell.angle_alpha   90.00
_cell.angle_beta   90.00
_cell.angle_gamma   90.00
#
_symmetry.space_group_name_H-M   'P 1'
#
loop_
_entity.id
_entity.type
_entity.pdbx_description
1 polymer ?
#
loop_
_entity_poly.entity_id
_entity_poly.type
_entity_poly.pdbx_seq_one_letter_code
_entity_poly.pdbx_strand_id
1 'polypeptide(L)'
;MTFSFTTPTDKPIFSPITKSWLACFFASFLIVLMVFFILGEQTRSMINQTNSIDAEIDQQGIVKANLQSKIQYLNTQIQQISNIKQENSALLAGLENLFRLIPEQITLDTISLDNDSLTIKGITPSKELYLFLLESPLKAIFNETSVDFFVLPSGWYNFVSINKIIKPQGNNNAQ
;
A
#
# COMPACT_ATOMS: atom_id res chain seq x y z
N MET A 1 -52.99 75.46 -78.55
CA MET A 1 -53.46 74.46 -77.57
C MET A 1 -52.31 73.50 -77.33
N THR A 2 -51.67 73.59 -76.18
CA THR A 2 -50.48 72.80 -75.82
C THR A 2 -50.90 71.65 -74.92
N PHE A 3 -50.90 70.42 -75.46
CA PHE A 3 -51.05 69.21 -74.67
C PHE A 3 -49.68 68.84 -74.10
N SER A 4 -49.55 68.93 -72.78
CA SER A 4 -48.35 68.48 -72.06
C SER A 4 -48.49 66.99 -71.78
N PHE A 5 -47.60 66.19 -72.36
CA PHE A 5 -47.45 64.77 -72.05
C PHE A 5 -46.43 64.65 -70.91
N THR A 6 -46.88 64.27 -69.71
CA THR A 6 -45.97 63.92 -68.61
C THR A 6 -45.44 62.50 -68.86
N THR A 7 -44.12 62.40 -69.05
CA THR A 7 -43.40 61.14 -69.25
C THR A 7 -43.44 60.25 -67.99
N PRO A 8 -43.56 58.92 -68.14
CA PRO A 8 -43.61 58.00 -67.01
C PRO A 8 -42.25 57.96 -66.28
N THR A 9 -42.25 58.23 -64.97
CA THR A 9 -41.10 58.06 -64.10
C THR A 9 -41.09 56.66 -63.50
N ASP A 10 -39.96 55.96 -63.60
CA ASP A 10 -39.79 54.61 -63.05
C ASP A 10 -40.01 54.61 -61.53
N LYS A 11 -40.89 53.69 -61.07
CA LYS A 11 -41.15 53.51 -59.63
C LYS A 11 -39.88 52.97 -58.97
N PRO A 12 -39.31 53.65 -57.95
CA PRO A 12 -38.22 53.06 -57.20
C PRO A 12 -38.73 51.83 -56.47
N ILE A 13 -38.07 50.69 -56.69
CA ILE A 13 -38.41 49.39 -56.10
C ILE A 13 -38.33 49.46 -54.56
N PHE A 14 -37.57 50.41 -54.02
CA PHE A 14 -37.49 50.74 -52.59
C PHE A 14 -37.82 52.21 -52.34
N SER A 15 -38.98 52.46 -51.75
CA SER A 15 -39.32 53.76 -51.17
C SER A 15 -38.35 54.10 -50.01
N PRO A 16 -38.03 55.38 -49.76
CA PRO A 16 -37.19 55.78 -48.63
C PRO A 16 -37.67 55.22 -47.27
N ILE A 17 -38.98 54.99 -47.12
CA ILE A 17 -39.57 54.39 -45.92
C ILE A 17 -39.20 52.90 -45.81
N THR A 18 -39.24 52.15 -46.91
CA THR A 18 -38.87 50.73 -46.96
C THR A 18 -37.39 50.53 -46.65
N LYS A 19 -36.52 51.47 -47.06
CA LYS A 19 -35.08 51.46 -46.76
C LYS A 19 -34.81 51.60 -45.25
N SER A 20 -35.52 52.50 -44.56
CA SER A 20 -35.39 52.66 -43.11
C SER A 20 -35.89 51.43 -42.34
N TRP A 21 -36.97 50.80 -42.80
CA TRP A 21 -37.49 49.58 -42.17
C TRP A 21 -36.53 48.39 -42.33
N LEU A 22 -35.95 48.22 -43.52
CA LEU A 22 -34.95 47.20 -43.78
C LEU A 22 -33.69 47.39 -42.92
N ALA A 23 -33.27 48.65 -42.71
CA ALA A 23 -32.14 48.97 -41.82
C ALA A 23 -32.42 48.58 -40.37
N CYS A 24 -33.63 48.79 -39.86
CA CYS A 24 -34.02 48.34 -38.52
C CYS A 24 -34.04 46.82 -38.39
N PHE A 25 -34.52 46.09 -39.40
CA PHE A 25 -34.48 44.63 -39.42
C PHE A 25 -33.04 44.09 -39.41
N PHE A 26 -32.18 44.69 -40.24
CA PHE A 26 -30.78 44.29 -40.30
C PHE A 26 -30.04 44.59 -38.98
N ALA A 27 -30.31 45.75 -38.36
CA ALA A 27 -29.74 46.09 -37.06
C ALA A 27 -30.17 45.10 -35.97
N SER A 28 -31.45 44.71 -35.94
CA SER A 28 -31.95 43.70 -35.00
C SER A 28 -31.26 42.34 -35.20
N PHE A 29 -31.12 41.90 -36.45
CA PHE A 29 -30.43 40.66 -36.78
C PHE A 29 -28.94 40.67 -36.37
N LEU A 30 -28.27 41.81 -36.56
CA LEU A 30 -26.86 41.99 -36.20
C LEU A 30 -26.65 41.92 -34.68
N ILE A 31 -27.55 42.52 -33.90
CA ILE A 31 -27.51 42.44 -32.42
C ILE A 31 -27.62 40.98 -31.96
N VAL A 32 -28.56 40.22 -32.54
CA VAL A 32 -28.74 38.79 -32.21
C VAL A 32 -27.46 37.99 -32.53
N LEU A 33 -26.87 38.18 -33.72
CA LEU A 33 -25.61 37.52 -34.09
C LEU A 33 -24.45 37.86 -33.13
N MET A 34 -24.33 39.12 -32.73
CA MET A 34 -23.27 39.56 -31.81
C MET A 34 -23.40 38.88 -30.44
N VAL A 35 -24.61 38.78 -29.91
CA VAL A 35 -24.88 38.07 -28.64
C VAL A 35 -24.53 36.57 -28.77
N PHE A 36 -24.90 35.92 -29.87
CA PHE A 36 -24.54 34.52 -30.12
C PHE A 36 -23.03 34.29 -30.16
N PHE A 37 -22.27 35.18 -30.79
CA PHE A 37 -20.82 35.06 -30.88
C PHE A 37 -20.13 35.20 -29.51
N ILE A 38 -20.55 36.20 -28.71
CA ILE A 38 -20.00 36.44 -27.37
C ILE A 38 -20.26 35.24 -26.44
N LEU A 39 -21.47 34.67 -26.48
CA LEU A 39 -21.80 33.47 -25.69
C LEU A 39 -20.98 32.24 -26.14
N GLY A 40 -20.71 32.10 -27.44
CA GLY A 40 -19.90 31.01 -27.97
C GLY A 40 -18.44 31.04 -27.49
N GLU A 41 -17.81 32.21 -27.51
CA GLU A 41 -16.43 32.40 -27.03
C GLU A 41 -16.30 32.18 -25.51
N GLN A 42 -17.26 32.68 -24.72
CA GLN A 42 -17.26 32.44 -23.26
C GLN A 42 -17.41 30.96 -22.92
N THR A 43 -18.27 30.24 -23.63
CA THR A 43 -18.47 28.80 -23.42
C THR A 43 -17.19 28.02 -23.71
N ARG A 44 -16.47 28.34 -24.79
CA ARG A 44 -15.18 27.70 -25.13
C ARG A 44 -14.09 27.99 -24.10
N SER A 45 -14.01 29.22 -23.61
CA SER A 45 -13.04 29.59 -22.57
C SER A 45 -13.29 28.85 -21.26
N MET A 46 -14.55 28.69 -20.84
CA MET A 46 -14.87 27.94 -19.62
C MET A 46 -14.60 26.44 -19.77
N ILE A 47 -14.92 25.83 -20.92
CA ILE A 47 -14.65 24.41 -21.17
C ILE A 47 -13.15 24.10 -21.08
N ASN A 48 -12.28 24.97 -21.63
CA ASN A 48 -10.84 24.78 -21.57
C ASN A 48 -10.28 24.91 -20.14
N GLN A 49 -10.85 25.81 -19.33
CA GLN A 49 -10.48 25.94 -17.91
C GLN A 49 -10.92 24.72 -17.10
N THR A 50 -12.14 24.20 -17.34
CA THR A 50 -12.61 22.96 -16.70
C THR A 50 -11.71 21.77 -17.04
N ASN A 51 -11.32 21.60 -18.31
CA ASN A 51 -10.42 20.51 -18.71
C ASN A 51 -9.03 20.58 -18.02
N SER A 52 -8.50 21.78 -17.78
CA SER A 52 -7.23 21.94 -17.06
C SER A 52 -7.34 21.65 -15.56
N ILE A 53 -8.49 21.96 -14.96
CA ILE A 53 -8.78 21.66 -13.55
C ILE A 53 -9.00 20.15 -13.37
N ASP A 54 -9.74 19.51 -14.27
CA ASP A 54 -9.96 18.06 -14.25
C ASP A 54 -8.64 17.29 -14.40
N ALA A 55 -7.74 17.75 -15.29
CA ALA A 55 -6.42 17.16 -15.44
C ALA A 55 -5.55 17.32 -14.17
N GLU A 56 -5.65 18.45 -13.47
CA GLU A 56 -4.95 18.66 -12.20
C GLU A 56 -5.53 17.78 -11.08
N ILE A 57 -6.86 17.62 -11.02
CA ILE A 57 -7.55 16.73 -10.09
C ILE A 57 -7.12 15.27 -10.31
N ASP A 58 -7.04 14.83 -11.56
CA ASP A 58 -6.60 13.47 -11.90
C ASP A 58 -5.14 13.24 -11.50
N GLN A 59 -4.25 14.21 -11.75
CA GLN A 59 -2.86 14.14 -11.31
C GLN A 59 -2.75 14.10 -9.78
N GLN A 60 -3.53 14.92 -9.08
CA GLN A 60 -3.58 14.87 -7.61
C GLN A 60 -4.15 13.54 -7.11
N GLY A 61 -5.11 12.94 -7.81
CA GLY A 61 -5.66 11.62 -7.53
C GLY A 61 -4.59 10.53 -7.64
N ILE A 62 -3.78 10.56 -8.70
CA ILE A 62 -2.66 9.62 -8.90
C ILE A 62 -1.60 9.78 -7.80
N VAL A 63 -1.25 11.02 -7.43
CA VAL A 63 -0.27 11.27 -6.36
C VAL A 63 -0.79 10.76 -5.01
N LYS A 64 -2.07 11.02 -4.69
CA LYS A 64 -2.71 10.53 -3.47
C LYS A 64 -2.74 9.00 -3.44
N ALA A 65 -3.09 8.34 -4.55
CA ALA A 65 -3.10 6.89 -4.64
C ALA A 65 -1.70 6.28 -4.42
N ASN A 66 -0.66 6.88 -5.00
CA ASN A 66 0.73 6.46 -4.80
C ASN A 66 1.22 6.68 -3.35
N LEU A 67 0.83 7.78 -2.72
CA LEU A 67 1.14 8.03 -1.31
C LEU A 67 0.43 7.02 -0.40
N GLN A 68 -0.84 6.74 -0.67
CA GLN A 68 -1.63 5.77 0.10
C GLN A 68 -1.06 4.36 -0.02
N SER A 69 -0.67 3.93 -1.22
CA SER A 69 -0.01 2.63 -1.42
C SER A 69 1.33 2.55 -0.69
N LYS A 70 2.11 3.63 -0.70
CA LYS A 70 3.39 3.70 0.06
C LYS A 70 3.16 3.66 1.57
N ILE A 71 2.15 4.36 2.08
CA ILE A 71 1.76 4.30 3.50
C ILE A 71 1.34 2.88 3.87
N GLN A 72 0.52 2.24 3.04
CA GLN A 72 0.09 0.86 3.28
C GLN A 72 1.29 -0.09 3.30
N TYR A 73 2.21 0.04 2.34
CA TYR A 73 3.45 -0.73 2.32
C TYR A 73 4.27 -0.52 3.61
N LEU A 74 4.49 0.72 4.03
CA LEU A 74 5.23 1.02 5.25
C LEU A 74 4.54 0.45 6.49
N ASN A 75 3.20 0.53 6.57
CA ASN A 75 2.45 -0.06 7.67
C ASN A 75 2.59 -1.59 7.72
N THR A 76 2.58 -2.26 6.57
CA THR A 76 2.82 -3.72 6.52
C THR A 76 4.23 -4.08 7.00
N GLN A 77 5.24 -3.29 6.63
CA GLN A 77 6.62 -3.48 7.08
C GLN A 77 6.76 -3.27 8.60
N ILE A 78 6.11 -2.24 9.15
CA ILE A 78 6.08 -1.98 10.60
C ILE A 78 5.42 -3.16 11.34
N GLN A 79 4.30 -3.68 10.82
CA GLN A 79 3.64 -4.84 11.40
C GLN A 79 4.53 -6.09 11.37
N GLN A 80 5.23 -6.35 10.25
CA GLN A 80 6.19 -7.45 10.16
C GLN A 80 7.31 -7.33 11.20
N ILE A 81 7.90 -6.15 11.34
CA ILE A 81 8.94 -5.89 12.35
C ILE A 81 8.39 -6.08 13.77
N SER A 82 7.17 -5.62 14.04
CA SER A 82 6.50 -5.81 15.32
C SER A 82 6.29 -7.28 15.64
N ASN A 83 5.83 -8.07 14.65
CA ASN A 83 5.62 -9.51 14.82
C ASN A 83 6.95 -10.22 15.11
N ILE A 84 8.02 -9.92 14.37
CA ILE A 84 9.37 -10.46 14.63
C ILE A 84 9.83 -10.11 16.05
N LYS A 85 9.63 -8.88 16.49
CA LYS A 85 10.00 -8.45 17.85
C LYS A 85 9.20 -9.21 18.91
N GLN A 86 7.91 -9.41 18.68
CA GLN A 86 7.04 -10.17 19.58
C GLN A 86 7.43 -11.65 19.65
N GLU A 87 7.71 -12.28 18.51
CA GLU A 87 8.19 -13.66 18.42
C GLU A 87 9.52 -13.84 19.16
N ASN A 88 10.49 -12.94 18.94
CA ASN A 88 11.77 -12.96 19.64
C ASN A 88 11.60 -12.77 21.16
N SER A 89 10.72 -11.85 21.58
CA SER A 89 10.43 -11.64 23.00
C SER A 89 9.77 -12.86 23.63
N ALA A 90 8.89 -13.55 22.91
CA ALA A 90 8.25 -14.77 23.37
C ALA A 90 9.25 -15.93 23.49
N LEU A 91 10.17 -16.08 22.51
CA LEU A 91 11.26 -17.06 22.58
C LEU A 91 12.16 -16.83 23.79
N LEU A 92 12.60 -15.59 24.01
CA LEU A 92 13.45 -15.26 25.15
C LEU A 92 12.74 -15.53 26.49
N ALA A 93 11.47 -15.16 26.61
CA ALA A 93 10.68 -15.47 27.81
C ALA A 93 10.49 -16.99 28.01
N GLY A 94 10.28 -17.74 26.93
CA GLY A 94 10.21 -19.20 26.97
C GLY A 94 11.51 -19.84 27.47
N LEU A 95 12.66 -19.36 26.98
CA LEU A 95 13.97 -19.81 27.43
C LEU A 95 14.26 -19.43 28.88
N GLU A 96 13.94 -18.20 29.29
CA GLU A 96 14.10 -17.77 30.68
C GLU A 96 13.28 -18.64 31.64
N ASN A 97 12.01 -18.91 31.28
CA ASN A 97 11.15 -19.78 32.06
C ASN A 97 11.69 -21.21 32.13
N LEU A 98 12.19 -21.74 31.01
CA LEU A 98 12.82 -23.06 30.96
C LEU A 98 14.02 -23.12 31.90
N PHE A 99 14.96 -22.18 31.81
CA PHE A 99 16.17 -22.20 32.64
C PHE A 99 15.88 -21.98 34.13
N ARG A 100 14.80 -21.27 34.48
CA ARG A 100 14.34 -21.14 35.87
C ARG A 100 13.80 -22.44 36.47
N LEU A 101 13.34 -23.37 35.63
CA LEU A 101 12.73 -24.64 36.05
C LEU A 101 13.74 -25.78 36.13
N ILE A 102 14.95 -25.62 35.57
CA ILE A 102 16.00 -26.65 35.66
C ILE A 102 16.55 -26.64 37.09
N PRO A 103 16.48 -27.76 37.81
CA PRO A 103 17.09 -27.89 39.13
C PRO A 103 18.62 -27.92 39.03
N GLU A 104 19.30 -27.66 40.16
CA GLU A 104 20.77 -27.68 40.27
C GLU A 104 21.45 -29.00 39.85
N GLN A 105 20.67 -30.05 39.59
CA GLN A 105 21.17 -31.38 39.23
C GLN A 105 21.69 -31.49 37.78
N ILE A 106 21.39 -30.53 36.90
CA ILE A 106 21.94 -30.47 35.54
C ILE A 106 22.85 -29.25 35.43
N THR A 107 24.10 -29.48 35.01
CA THR A 107 25.08 -28.40 34.81
C THR A 107 25.14 -28.05 33.33
N LEU A 108 24.97 -26.77 33.01
CA LEU A 108 25.09 -26.25 31.64
C LEU A 108 26.47 -25.62 31.46
N ASP A 109 27.26 -26.14 30.52
CA ASP A 109 28.60 -25.64 30.23
C ASP A 109 28.58 -24.58 29.13
N THR A 110 27.72 -24.75 28.13
CA THR A 110 27.64 -23.84 27.00
C THR A 110 26.23 -23.77 26.46
N ILE A 111 25.77 -22.54 26.22
CA ILE A 111 24.51 -22.24 25.56
C ILE A 111 24.84 -21.34 24.37
N SER A 112 24.47 -21.77 23.17
CA SER A 112 24.66 -21.00 21.95
C SER A 112 23.33 -20.90 21.21
N LEU A 113 22.84 -19.68 21.07
CA LEU A 113 21.65 -19.35 20.31
C LEU A 113 22.07 -18.75 18.98
N ASP A 114 21.62 -19.36 17.89
CA ASP A 114 21.70 -18.87 16.52
C ASP A 114 20.27 -18.58 16.01
N ASN A 115 20.15 -17.94 14.84
CA ASN A 115 18.90 -17.37 14.34
C ASN A 115 17.68 -18.31 14.41
N ASP A 116 17.86 -19.59 14.11
CA ASP A 116 16.79 -20.61 14.13
C ASP A 116 17.19 -21.86 14.94
N SER A 117 18.26 -21.78 15.75
CA SER A 117 18.71 -22.95 16.52
C SER A 117 19.31 -22.64 17.88
N LEU A 118 19.08 -23.53 18.84
CA LEU A 118 19.66 -23.48 20.18
C LEU A 118 20.46 -24.73 20.43
N THR A 119 21.76 -24.56 20.65
CA THR A 119 22.68 -25.62 21.06
C THR A 119 23.00 -25.50 22.54
N ILE A 120 22.75 -26.55 23.31
CA ILE A 120 23.03 -26.64 24.74
C ILE A 120 24.00 -27.79 24.98
N LYS A 121 25.08 -27.52 25.70
CA LYS A 121 26.05 -28.52 26.15
C LYS A 121 26.17 -28.50 27.65
N GLY A 122 26.30 -29.66 28.27
CA GLY A 122 26.42 -29.77 29.71
C GLY A 122 26.52 -31.20 30.18
N ILE A 123 26.33 -31.39 31.49
CA ILE A 123 26.46 -32.66 32.17
C ILE A 123 25.16 -32.96 32.95
N THR A 124 24.69 -34.20 32.85
CA THR A 124 23.51 -34.70 33.58
C THR A 124 23.85 -36.02 34.28
N PRO A 125 23.32 -36.28 35.50
CA PRO A 125 23.54 -37.55 36.20
C PRO A 125 22.83 -38.73 35.52
N SER A 126 21.73 -38.51 34.80
CA SER A 126 21.07 -39.54 33.99
C SER A 126 20.42 -38.99 32.72
N LYS A 127 20.20 -39.87 31.73
CA LYS A 127 19.53 -39.52 30.48
C LYS A 127 18.05 -39.21 30.71
N GLU A 128 17.40 -39.97 31.60
CA GLU A 128 15.99 -39.83 31.95
C GLU A 128 15.71 -38.49 32.62
N LEU A 129 16.64 -38.01 33.46
CA LEU A 129 16.52 -36.73 34.12
C LEU A 129 16.56 -35.58 33.12
N TYR A 130 17.45 -35.66 32.12
CA TYR A 130 17.50 -34.71 31.01
C TYR A 130 16.20 -34.73 30.19
N LEU A 131 15.74 -35.91 29.80
CA LEU A 131 14.52 -36.11 29.02
C LEU A 131 13.30 -35.45 29.69
N PHE A 132 13.18 -35.60 31.02
CA PHE A 132 12.05 -35.07 31.76
C PHE A 132 12.12 -33.54 31.97
N LEU A 133 13.30 -33.02 32.31
CA LEU A 133 13.46 -31.63 32.74
C LEU A 133 13.78 -30.66 31.61
N LEU A 134 14.45 -31.12 30.55
CA LEU A 134 14.94 -30.29 29.45
C LEU A 134 14.27 -30.63 28.13
N GLU A 135 14.20 -31.90 27.75
CA GLU A 135 13.69 -32.25 26.42
C GLU A 135 12.21 -31.92 26.24
N SER A 136 11.37 -32.21 27.24
CA SER A 136 9.94 -31.87 27.21
C SER A 136 9.67 -30.36 27.01
N PRO A 137 10.24 -29.45 27.83
CA PRO A 137 10.03 -28.02 27.63
C PRO A 137 10.74 -27.48 26.38
N LEU A 138 11.87 -28.04 25.95
CA LEU A 138 12.50 -27.65 24.67
C LEU A 138 11.61 -27.98 23.48
N LYS A 139 10.95 -29.15 23.45
CA LYS A 139 9.99 -29.52 22.40
C LYS A 139 8.73 -28.64 22.37
N ALA A 140 8.44 -27.91 23.45
CA ALA A 140 7.34 -26.94 23.46
C ALA A 140 7.73 -25.60 22.78
N ILE A 141 9.03 -25.29 22.72
CA ILE A 141 9.57 -24.05 22.14
C ILE A 141 10.07 -24.29 20.71
N PHE A 142 10.66 -25.45 20.44
CA PHE A 142 11.31 -25.80 19.18
C PHE A 142 10.55 -26.92 18.45
N ASN A 143 10.58 -26.91 17.12
CA ASN A 143 9.92 -27.94 16.30
C ASN A 143 10.71 -29.25 16.27
N GLU A 144 12.04 -29.15 16.25
CA GLU A 144 12.93 -30.30 16.29
C GLU A 144 13.89 -30.17 17.47
N THR A 145 14.00 -31.24 18.24
CA THR A 145 14.95 -31.39 19.35
C THR A 145 15.66 -32.72 19.19
N SER A 146 16.99 -32.68 19.16
CA SER A 146 17.85 -33.86 19.15
C SER A 146 18.89 -33.75 20.25
N VAL A 147 19.21 -34.87 20.90
CA VAL A 147 20.19 -34.92 21.98
C VAL A 147 21.10 -36.14 21.83
N ASP A 148 22.39 -35.91 21.93
CA ASP A 148 23.42 -36.94 21.98
C ASP A 148 24.04 -37.02 23.38
N PHE A 149 24.28 -38.24 23.87
CA PHE A 149 24.83 -38.48 25.20
C PHE A 149 26.14 -39.27 25.15
N PHE A 150 27.12 -38.82 25.93
CA PHE A 150 28.44 -39.44 26.08
C PHE A 150 28.72 -39.73 27.57
N VAL A 151 29.15 -40.95 27.89
CA VAL A 151 29.43 -41.35 29.29
C VAL A 151 30.75 -40.76 29.76
N LEU A 152 30.78 -40.19 30.97
CA LEU A 152 32.01 -39.77 31.64
C LEU A 152 32.56 -40.86 32.57
N PRO A 153 33.86 -40.81 32.89
CA PRO A 153 34.46 -41.69 33.91
C PRO A 153 33.79 -41.59 35.29
N SER A 154 33.11 -40.49 35.61
CA SER A 154 32.36 -40.29 36.86
C SER A 154 31.01 -41.01 36.90
N GLY A 155 30.57 -41.62 35.80
CA GLY A 155 29.23 -42.21 35.65
C GLY A 155 28.13 -41.22 35.27
N TRP A 156 28.45 -39.92 35.17
CA TRP A 156 27.55 -38.90 34.61
C TRP A 156 27.60 -38.93 33.07
N TYR A 157 26.71 -38.17 32.43
CA TYR A 157 26.60 -38.07 30.99
C TYR A 157 26.83 -36.64 30.52
N ASN A 158 27.75 -36.45 29.58
CA ASN A 158 27.83 -35.25 28.77
C ASN A 158 26.70 -35.32 27.76
N PHE A 159 25.97 -34.21 27.59
CA PHE A 159 24.96 -34.12 26.57
C PHE A 159 25.25 -32.95 25.62
N VAL A 160 24.87 -33.15 24.36
CA VAL A 160 24.83 -32.10 23.35
C VAL A 160 23.42 -32.11 22.78
N SER A 161 22.67 -31.04 23.05
CA SER A 161 21.31 -30.84 22.56
C SER A 161 21.31 -29.80 21.47
N ILE A 162 20.70 -30.12 20.33
CA ILE A 162 20.50 -29.22 19.20
C ILE A 162 19.00 -29.11 18.96
N ASN A 163 18.49 -27.89 19.07
CA ASN A 163 17.07 -27.57 18.93
C ASN A 163 16.90 -26.60 17.76
N LYS A 164 15.91 -26.82 16.90
CA LYS A 164 15.70 -26.03 15.68
C LYS A 164 14.25 -25.59 15.52
N ILE A 165 14.06 -24.37 15.05
CA ILE A 165 12.76 -23.84 14.61
C ILE A 165 12.67 -24.05 13.11
N ILE A 166 11.75 -24.90 12.67
CA ILE A 166 11.50 -25.09 11.24
C ILE A 166 10.37 -24.13 10.86
N LYS A 167 10.76 -23.01 10.25
CA LYS A 167 9.79 -22.16 9.55
C LYS A 167 9.26 -22.99 8.36
N PRO A 168 7.94 -23.25 8.28
CA PRO A 168 7.40 -23.93 7.11
C PRO A 168 7.77 -23.10 5.88
N GLN A 169 8.49 -23.70 4.93
CA GLN A 169 8.79 -23.03 3.68
C GLN A 169 7.46 -22.69 3.01
N GLY A 170 7.13 -21.40 2.98
CA GLY A 170 6.00 -20.90 2.22
C GLY A 170 6.14 -21.41 0.80
N ASN A 171 5.19 -22.23 0.38
CA ASN A 171 5.09 -22.73 -0.98
C ASN A 171 4.89 -21.52 -1.90
N ASN A 172 6.00 -20.98 -2.41
CA ASN A 172 6.03 -19.93 -3.43
C ASN A 172 5.63 -20.52 -4.79
N ASN A 173 4.45 -21.13 -4.86
CA ASN A 173 3.77 -21.34 -6.13
C ASN A 173 2.93 -20.10 -6.40
N ALA A 174 3.61 -19.03 -6.81
CA ALA A 174 2.99 -17.95 -7.55
C ALA A 174 2.63 -18.50 -8.95
N GLN A 175 1.33 -18.60 -9.23
CA GLN A 175 0.75 -18.54 -10.57
C GLN A 175 -0.42 -17.57 -10.52
#